data_AF-A0A4P6WLJ7-F1
#
_entry.id   AF-A0A4P6WLJ7-F1
#
_cell.length_a   1.000
_cell.length_b   1.000
_cell.length_c   1.000
_cell.angle_alpha   90.00
_cell.angle_beta   90.00
_cell.angle_gamma   90.00
#
_symmetry.space_group_name_H-M   'P 1'
#
loop_
_entity.id
_entity.type
_entity.pdbx_description
1 polymer ?
#
loop_
_entity_poly.entity_id
_entity_poly.type
_entity_poly.pdbx_seq_one_letter_code
_entity_poly.pdbx_strand_id
1 'polypeptide(L)' 'MSEQQNGGSAFPEPVMDFAQYRGMTLRDYFAAKAICQLTTPADYVGSKETEESYRKWANKAYKMADAMLRAREES' A
#
# COMPACT_ATOMS: atom_id res chain seq x y z
N MET A 1 -12.67 -7.66 1.58
CA MET A 1 -11.38 -7.41 2.26
C MET A 1 -11.71 -6.91 3.65
N SER A 2 -11.52 -7.72 4.69
CA SER A 2 -11.83 -7.35 6.08
C SER A 2 -10.77 -6.41 6.67
N GLU A 3 -11.09 -5.70 7.75
CA GLU A 3 -10.15 -4.83 8.50
C GLU A 3 -8.89 -5.57 9.00
N GLN A 4 -8.96 -6.88 9.16
CA GLN A 4 -7.81 -7.69 9.57
C GLN A 4 -6.81 -7.88 8.42
N GLN A 5 -7.30 -7.95 7.18
CA GLN A 5 -6.46 -8.23 6.01
C GLN A 5 -5.64 -7.01 5.53
N ASN A 6 -6.00 -5.79 5.95
CA ASN A 6 -5.28 -4.56 5.58
C ASN A 6 -4.34 -4.04 6.69
N GLY A 7 -4.23 -4.77 7.80
CA GLY A 7 -3.38 -4.41 8.93
C GLY A 7 -3.92 -3.29 9.84
N GLY A 8 -5.19 -2.92 9.72
CA GLY A 8 -5.83 -1.88 10.53
C GLY A 8 -5.42 -0.46 10.12
N SER A 9 -5.63 0.51 11.00
CA SER A 9 -5.30 1.92 10.77
C SER A 9 -3.78 2.13 10.68
N ALA A 10 -3.30 2.91 9.69
CA ALA A 10 -1.88 3.17 9.50
C ALA A 10 -1.26 3.99 10.64
N PHE A 11 -2.06 4.83 11.28
CA PHE A 11 -1.66 5.70 12.37
C PHE A 11 -2.65 5.54 13.54
N PRO A 12 -2.26 5.91 14.77
CA PRO A 12 -3.18 5.91 15.89
C PRO A 12 -4.42 6.75 15.60
N GLU A 13 -5.60 6.17 15.79
CA GLU A 13 -6.85 6.92 15.63
C GLU A 13 -7.08 7.81 16.86
N PRO A 14 -7.43 9.09 16.68
CA PRO A 14 -7.86 9.91 17.80
C PRO A 14 -9.11 9.27 18.41
N VAL A 15 -9.12 9.12 19.74
CA VAL A 15 -10.27 8.60 20.49
C VAL A 15 -11.37 9.66 20.48
N MET A 16 -12.12 9.72 19.38
CA MET A 16 -13.27 10.62 19.18
C MET A 16 -14.51 9.75 19.01
N ASP A 17 -15.34 9.73 20.04
CA ASP A 17 -16.42 8.76 20.30
C ASP A 17 -17.59 8.79 19.29
N PHE A 18 -17.53 9.63 18.25
CA PHE A 18 -18.69 9.91 17.39
C PHE A 18 -18.46 9.85 15.87
N ALA A 19 -17.26 9.50 15.42
CA ALA A 19 -17.06 9.20 14.00
C ALA A 19 -15.84 8.30 13.82
N GLN A 20 -16.07 7.07 13.36
CA GLN A 20 -15.01 6.22 12.80
C GLN A 20 -14.50 6.88 11.50
N TYR A 21 -13.64 7.89 11.62
CA TYR A 21 -12.89 8.39 10.48
C TYR A 21 -11.84 7.35 10.11
N ARG A 22 -12.24 6.40 9.27
CA ARG A 22 -11.33 5.41 8.70
C ARG A 22 -10.35 6.14 7.80
N GLY A 23 -9.17 6.43 8.34
CA GLY A 23 -8.04 6.96 7.59
C GLY A 23 -7.44 5.92 6.66
N MET A 24 -6.17 6.11 6.29
CA MET A 24 -5.43 5.11 5.52
C MET A 24 -5.22 3.84 6.34
N THR A 25 -5.28 2.69 5.68
CA THR A 25 -4.92 1.42 6.30
C THR A 25 -3.40 1.23 6.30
N LEU A 26 -2.87 0.37 7.18
CA LEU A 26 -1.45 0.06 7.21
C LEU A 26 -0.96 -0.48 5.85
N ARG A 27 -1.79 -1.25 5.16
CA ARG A 27 -1.58 -1.68 3.77
C ARG A 27 -1.39 -0.51 2.81
N ASP A 28 -2.26 0.50 2.88
CA ASP A 28 -2.17 1.68 2.01
C ASP A 28 -0.89 2.47 2.28
N TYR A 29 -0.51 2.59 3.55
CA TYR A 29 0.75 3.24 3.95
C TYR A 29 1.98 2.50 3.44
N PHE A 30 2.02 1.16 3.58
CA PHE A 30 3.12 0.36 3.02
C PHE A 30 3.18 0.42 1.50
N ALA A 31 2.03 0.39 0.82
CA ALA A 31 1.99 0.55 -0.63
C ALA A 31 2.52 1.93 -1.06
N ALA A 32 2.13 3.01 -0.37
CA ALA A 32 2.64 4.35 -0.62
C ALA A 32 4.16 4.45 -0.39
N LYS A 33 4.73 3.75 0.59
CA LYS A 33 6.19 3.69 0.77
C LYS A 33 6.89 2.88 -0.33
N ALA A 34 6.28 1.78 -0.77
CA ALA A 34 6.84 0.92 -1.81
C ALA A 34 6.86 1.60 -3.19
N ILE A 35 5.83 2.41 -3.51
CA ILE A 35 5.75 3.05 -4.84
C ILE A 35 6.91 4.03 -5.10
N CYS A 36 7.43 4.69 -4.07
CA CYS A 36 8.56 5.62 -4.20
C CYS A 36 9.86 4.95 -4.68
N GLN A 37 10.03 3.66 -4.40
CA GLN A 37 11.21 2.88 -4.83
C GLN A 37 11.06 2.25 -6.23
N LEU A 38 9.88 2.29 -6.85
CA LEU A 38 9.64 1.72 -8.19
C LEU A 38 10.09 2.64 -9.34
N THR A 39 10.85 3.68 -9.05
CA THR A 39 11.25 4.77 -9.96
C THR A 39 12.32 4.40 -10.99
N THR A 40 12.81 3.16 -11.02
CA THR A 40 13.81 2.75 -12.02
C THR A 40 13.22 2.27 -13.35
N PRO A 41 13.96 2.42 -14.47
CA PRO A 41 13.38 2.29 -15.79
C PRO A 41 12.95 0.89 -16.23
N ALA A 42 13.20 -0.13 -15.40
CA ALA A 42 13.00 -1.54 -15.73
C ALA A 42 11.53 -1.90 -15.98
N ASP A 43 10.59 -1.11 -15.46
CA ASP A 43 9.15 -1.34 -15.63
C ASP A 43 8.49 -0.51 -16.73
N TYR A 44 9.24 0.36 -17.41
CA TYR A 44 8.73 1.09 -18.56
C TYR A 44 8.53 0.12 -19.73
N VAL A 45 7.27 -0.18 -20.05
CA VAL A 45 6.92 -0.80 -21.33
C VAL A 45 6.98 0.30 -22.40
N GLY A 46 8.18 0.54 -22.92
CA GLY A 46 8.43 1.58 -23.93
C GLY A 46 8.86 2.93 -23.36
N SER A 47 9.31 3.84 -24.22
CA SER A 47 9.94 5.13 -23.85
C SER A 47 9.03 6.17 -23.18
N LYS A 48 7.80 5.82 -22.80
CA LYS A 48 6.81 6.73 -22.22
C LYS A 48 6.01 6.05 -21.13
N GLU A 49 5.60 6.84 -20.13
CA GLU A 49 4.61 6.42 -19.13
C GLU A 49 3.27 6.12 -19.81
N THR A 50 2.75 4.93 -19.54
CA THR A 50 1.44 4.47 -20.00
C THR A 50 0.56 4.15 -18.80
N GLU A 51 -0.75 4.13 -18.99
CA GLU A 51 -1.70 3.65 -17.97
C GLU A 51 -1.32 2.24 -17.47
N GLU A 52 -0.83 1.37 -18.36
CA GLU A 52 -0.33 0.05 -18.00
C GLU A 52 0.88 0.12 -17.05
N SER A 53 1.77 1.09 -17.23
CA SER A 53 2.94 1.31 -16.37
C SER A 53 2.51 1.66 -14.95
N TYR A 54 1.58 2.61 -14.78
CA TYR A 54 1.02 2.96 -13.48
C TYR A 54 0.29 1.79 -12.83
N ARG A 55 -0.46 1.00 -13.61
CA ARG A 55 -1.13 -0.21 -13.12
C ARG A 55 -0.14 -1.26 -12.61
N LYS A 56 0.99 -1.44 -13.31
CA LYS A 56 2.06 -2.36 -12.87
C LYS A 56 2.70 -1.88 -11.57
N TRP A 57 3.01 -0.60 -11.45
CA TRP A 57 3.59 -0.03 -10.24
C TRP A 57 2.67 -0.14 -9.04
N ALA A 58 1.39 0.23 -9.19
CA ALA A 58 0.39 0.09 -8.13
C ALA A 58 0.29 -1.38 -7.67
N ASN A 59 0.22 -2.33 -8.60
CA ASN A 59 0.18 -3.76 -8.27
C ASN A 59 1.44 -4.24 -7.53
N LYS A 60 2.63 -3.80 -7.94
CA LYS A 60 3.89 -4.14 -7.24
C LYS A 60 3.91 -3.57 -5.83
N ALA A 61 3.51 -2.32 -5.66
CA ALA A 61 3.45 -1.66 -4.37
C ALA A 61 2.50 -2.38 -3.40
N TYR A 62 1.29 -2.75 -3.83
CA TYR A 62 0.36 -3.51 -2.99
C TYR A 62 0.84 -4.93 -2.70
N LYS A 63 1.50 -5.61 -3.65
CA LYS A 63 2.11 -6.92 -3.37
C LYS A 63 3.20 -6.85 -2.31
N MET A 64 4.00 -5.78 -2.32
CA MET A 64 4.99 -5.52 -1.28
C MET A 64 4.32 -5.25 0.06
N ALA A 65 3.27 -4.42 0.10
CA ALA A 65 2.50 -4.17 1.31
C ALA A 65 1.93 -5.45 1.92
N ASP A 66 1.35 -6.32 1.09
CA ASP A 66 0.81 -7.61 1.51
C ASP A 66 1.92 -8.54 2.06
N ALA A 67 3.13 -8.48 1.49
CA ALA A 67 4.28 -9.23 2.01
C ALA A 67 4.78 -8.70 3.36
N MET A 68 4.80 -7.37 3.55
CA MET A 68 5.15 -6.75 4.83
C MET A 68 4.16 -7.12 5.94
N LEU A 69 2.86 -7.17 5.63
CA LEU A 69 1.84 -7.59 6.58
C LEU A 69 2.01 -9.07 6.99
N ARG A 70 2.22 -9.98 6.04
CA ARG A 70 2.49 -11.39 6.35
C ARG A 70 3.73 -11.58 7.22
N ALA A 71 4.84 -10.90 6.89
CA ALA A 71 6.06 -10.97 7.68
C ALA A 71 5.87 -10.51 9.14
N ARG A 72 4.95 -9.57 9.37
CA ARG A 72 4.57 -9.12 10.72
C ARG A 72 3.74 -10.17 11.48
N GLU A 73 2.83 -10.88 10.81
CA GLU A 73 2.01 -11.93 11.43
C GLU A 73 2.84 -13.17 11.81
N GLU A 74 3.98 -13.38 11.15
CA GLU A 74 4.93 -14.46 11.41
C GLU A 74 5.90 -14.17 12.59
N SER A 75 5.88 -12.95 13.15
CA SER A 75 6.76 -12.50 14.25
C SER A 75 6.03 -12.46 15.60
#